data_AF-A0A9P9K0U2-F1
#
_entry.id   AF-A0A9P9K0U2-F1
#
_cell.length_a   1.000
_cell.length_b   1.000
_cell.length_c   1.000
_cell.angle_alpha   90.00
_cell.angle_beta   90.00
_cell.angle_gamma   90.00
#
_symmetry.space_group_name_H-M   'P 1'
#
loop_
_entity.id
_entity.type
_entity.pdbx_description
1 polymer ?
#
loop_
_entity_poly.entity_id
_entity_poly.type
_entity_poly.pdbx_seq_one_letter_code
_entity_poly.pdbx_strand_id
1 'polypeptide(L)'
;MRIWQGGTIRGSINLPAQSLYPAIPTLYTVCKAAGIHTIIWYCGSSQGRGPRAAGWFRDYLASQGDKETRSVILRGGIKGWATAGREYTEWIDEYDASKWSN
;
A
#
# COMPACT_ATOMS: atom_id res chain seq x y z
N MET A 1 11.76 -6.55 -13.84
CA MET A 1 11.23 -5.55 -12.89
C MET A 1 10.98 -6.26 -11.55
N ARG A 2 12.00 -6.40 -10.69
CA ARG A 2 11.87 -7.13 -9.41
C ARG A 2 11.48 -6.16 -8.31
N ILE A 3 10.21 -6.18 -7.94
CA ILE A 3 9.64 -5.33 -6.91
C ILE A 3 9.67 -6.16 -5.63
N TRP A 4 10.59 -5.81 -4.72
CA TRP A 4 10.78 -6.35 -3.36
C TRP A 4 11.24 -7.81 -3.28
N GLN A 5 12.54 -8.01 -3.06
CA GLN A 5 13.07 -9.34 -2.70
C GLN A 5 12.54 -9.70 -1.31
N GLY A 6 11.68 -10.72 -1.19
CA GLY A 6 11.15 -11.17 0.10
C GLY A 6 9.63 -11.40 0.16
N GLY A 7 8.87 -10.99 -0.86
CA GLY A 7 7.43 -11.19 -0.98
C GLY A 7 6.58 -9.92 -0.85
N THR A 8 5.27 -10.07 -1.05
CA THR A 8 4.27 -8.99 -0.96
C THR A 8 3.08 -9.40 -0.10
N ILE A 9 2.42 -8.43 0.56
CA ILE A 9 1.19 -8.74 1.32
C ILE A 9 0.14 -9.29 0.35
N ARG A 10 -0.44 -10.44 0.69
CA ARG A 10 -1.46 -11.11 -0.10
C ARG A 10 -2.63 -10.18 -0.39
N GLY A 11 -3.06 -10.17 -1.64
CA GLY A 11 -4.17 -9.31 -2.11
C GLY A 11 -3.79 -7.84 -2.29
N SER A 12 -2.53 -7.45 -2.06
CA SER A 12 -2.06 -6.11 -2.40
C SER A 12 -1.90 -5.93 -3.91
N ILE A 13 -2.10 -4.69 -4.38
CA ILE A 13 -1.86 -4.29 -5.76
C ILE A 13 -0.56 -3.49 -5.81
N ASN A 14 0.37 -3.90 -6.67
CA ASN A 14 1.64 -3.22 -6.81
C ASN A 14 1.56 -2.11 -7.86
N LEU A 15 1.63 -0.86 -7.40
CA LEU A 15 1.57 0.32 -8.25
C LEU A 15 2.93 1.05 -8.25
N PRO A 16 3.59 1.19 -9.42
CA PRO A 16 4.84 1.95 -9.51
C PRO A 16 4.64 3.41 -9.10
N ALA A 17 5.48 3.89 -8.17
CA ALA A 17 5.35 5.26 -7.64
C ALA A 17 5.50 6.36 -8.72
N GLN A 18 6.20 6.07 -9.82
CA GLN A 18 6.45 7.01 -10.92
C GLN A 18 5.18 7.30 -11.73
N SER A 19 4.28 6.32 -11.86
CA SER A 19 3.03 6.44 -12.62
C SER A 19 1.79 6.59 -11.72
N LEU A 20 1.97 6.57 -10.39
CA LEU A 20 0.85 6.55 -9.45
C LEU A 20 0.05 7.86 -9.45
N TYR A 21 0.72 9.01 -9.43
CA TYR A 21 0.05 10.31 -9.32
C TYR A 21 -1.02 10.54 -10.41
N PRO A 22 -0.72 10.38 -11.72
CA PRO A 22 -1.74 10.52 -12.75
C PRO A 22 -2.82 9.42 -12.72
N ALA A 23 -2.56 8.29 -12.06
CA ALA A 23 -3.52 7.18 -11.95
C ALA A 23 -4.54 7.32 -10.81
N ILE A 24 -4.40 8.33 -9.93
CA ILE A 24 -5.27 8.53 -8.77
C ILE A 24 -6.77 8.60 -9.11
N PRO A 25 -7.21 9.36 -10.14
CA PRO A 25 -8.63 9.40 -10.51
C PRO A 25 -9.20 8.04 -10.90
N THR A 26 -8.41 7.23 -11.61
CA THR A 26 -8.78 5.87 -11.98
C THR A 26 -8.90 4.98 -10.76
N LEU A 27 -7.92 5.04 -9.84
CA LEU A 27 -7.96 4.28 -8.58
C LEU A 27 -9.18 4.63 -7.74
N TYR A 28 -9.50 5.92 -7.64
CA TYR A 28 -10.71 6.38 -6.95
C TYR A 28 -11.97 5.76 -7.54
N THR A 29 -12.13 5.83 -8.87
CA THR A 29 -13.29 5.28 -9.58
C THR A 29 -13.43 3.77 -9.33
N VAL A 30 -12.34 3.02 -9.42
CA VAL A 30 -12.33 1.57 -9.18
C VAL A 30 -12.69 1.25 -7.73
N CYS A 31 -12.08 1.94 -6.75
CA CYS A 31 -12.38 1.73 -5.34
C CYS A 31 -13.84 2.04 -5.00
N LYS A 32 -14.40 3.13 -5.54
CA LYS A 32 -15.81 3.49 -5.33
C LYS A 32 -16.75 2.47 -5.94
N ALA A 33 -16.50 2.04 -7.17
CA ALA A 33 -17.31 1.02 -7.84
C ALA A 33 -17.29 -0.32 -7.11
N ALA A 34 -16.16 -0.65 -6.46
CA ALA A 34 -16.00 -1.85 -5.66
C ALA A 34 -16.53 -1.73 -4.22
N GLY A 35 -17.06 -0.58 -3.80
CA GLY A 35 -17.52 -0.36 -2.42
C GLY A 35 -16.38 -0.36 -1.39
N ILE A 36 -15.15 0.00 -1.80
CA ILE A 36 -13.97 0.03 -0.92
C ILE A 36 -13.88 1.38 -0.23
N HIS A 37 -13.99 1.37 1.10
CA HIS A 37 -13.95 2.59 1.92
C HIS A 37 -12.61 2.79 2.65
N THR A 38 -11.65 1.87 2.54
CA THR A 38 -10.35 2.02 3.21
C THR A 38 -9.23 1.52 2.29
N ILE A 39 -8.33 2.44 1.94
CA ILE A 39 -7.19 2.17 1.08
C ILE A 39 -5.93 2.29 1.93
N ILE A 40 -5.17 1.19 2.01
CA ILE A 40 -3.96 1.08 2.81
C ILE A 40 -2.74 1.17 1.90
N TRP A 41 -1.92 2.19 2.11
CA TRP A 41 -0.70 2.43 1.35
C TRP A 41 0.52 1.93 2.12
N TYR A 42 1.44 1.27 1.42
CA TYR A 42 2.72 0.89 1.99
C TYR A 42 3.86 0.92 0.98
N CYS A 43 5.07 1.03 1.50
CA CYS A 43 6.29 0.69 0.77
C CYS A 43 7.21 -0.12 1.69
N GLY A 44 8.51 -0.21 1.39
CA GLY A 44 9.49 -0.93 2.21
C GLY A 44 9.37 -0.64 3.72
N SER A 45 9.48 0.65 4.09
CA SER A 45 9.40 1.12 5.48
C SER A 45 8.26 2.10 5.75
N SER A 46 7.52 2.49 4.71
CA SER A 46 6.53 3.57 4.75
C SER A 46 7.06 4.91 5.27
N GLN A 47 8.33 5.25 4.99
CA GLN A 47 8.95 6.55 5.35
C GLN A 47 9.09 7.53 4.17
N GLY A 48 8.57 7.19 2.99
CA GLY A 48 8.67 8.05 1.81
C GLY A 48 7.53 7.83 0.83
N ARG A 49 7.65 6.82 -0.04
CA ARG A 49 6.67 6.54 -1.10
C ARG A 49 5.24 6.27 -0.56
N GLY A 50 5.11 5.45 0.48
CA GLY A 50 3.82 5.12 1.10
C GLY A 50 3.07 6.37 1.61
N PRO A 51 3.68 7.18 2.50
CA PRO A 51 3.07 8.43 2.95
C PRO A 51 2.74 9.41 1.84
N ARG A 52 3.61 9.54 0.83
CA ARG A 52 3.36 10.41 -0.33
C ARG A 52 2.13 9.97 -1.11
N ALA A 53 2.03 8.68 -1.42
CA ALA A 53 0.88 8.10 -2.10
C ALA A 53 -0.43 8.31 -1.31
N ALA A 54 -0.39 8.05 0.00
CA ALA A 54 -1.53 8.26 0.88
C ALA A 54 -1.98 9.72 0.91
N GLY A 55 -1.03 10.66 0.96
CA GLY A 55 -1.28 12.10 0.90
C GLY A 55 -1.95 12.50 -0.42
N TRP A 56 -1.39 12.10 -1.56
CA TRP A 56 -1.99 12.42 -2.86
C TRP A 56 -3.42 11.90 -2.99
N PHE A 57 -3.69 10.67 -2.56
CA PHE A 57 -5.03 10.12 -2.63
C PHE A 57 -5.98 10.82 -1.65
N ARG A 58 -5.52 11.17 -0.43
CA ARG A 58 -6.30 11.95 0.53
C ARG A 58 -6.67 13.32 -0.03
N ASP A 59 -5.73 14.02 -0.65
CA ASP A 59 -5.98 15.33 -1.24
C ASP A 59 -6.98 15.22 -2.40
N TYR A 60 -6.92 14.13 -3.18
CA TYR A 60 -7.93 13.83 -4.20
C TYR A 60 -9.32 13.56 -3.60
N LEU A 61 -9.42 12.73 -2.55
CA LEU A 61 -10.69 12.49 -1.84
C LEU A 61 -11.32 13.80 -1.35
N ALA A 62 -10.51 14.69 -0.78
CA ALA A 62 -10.95 16.01 -0.35
C ALA A 62 -11.49 16.85 -1.52
N SER A 63 -10.82 16.81 -2.69
CA SER A 63 -11.28 17.51 -3.90
C SER A 63 -12.61 16.96 -4.45
N GLN A 64 -12.91 15.68 -4.21
CA GLN A 64 -14.18 15.06 -4.57
C GLN A 64 -15.27 15.23 -3.50
N GLY A 65 -14.93 15.82 -2.34
CA GLY A 65 -15.84 15.92 -1.20
C GLY A 65 -16.15 14.57 -0.53
N ASP A 66 -15.34 13.54 -0.78
CA ASP A 66 -15.55 12.19 -0.24
C ASP A 66 -15.08 12.11 1.21
N LYS A 67 -16.04 11.94 2.14
CA LYS A 67 -15.79 11.87 3.59
C LYS A 67 -15.83 10.44 4.14
N GLU A 68 -16.28 9.48 3.34
CA GLU A 68 -16.46 8.09 3.76
C GLU A 68 -15.18 7.28 3.55
N THR A 69 -14.49 7.56 2.45
CA THR A 69 -13.30 6.83 2.05
C THR A 69 -12.08 7.30 2.85
N ARG A 70 -11.29 6.35 3.35
CA ARG A 70 -10.08 6.62 4.13
C ARG A 70 -8.81 6.24 3.37
N SER A 71 -7.86 7.17 3.33
CA SER A 71 -6.50 6.94 2.85
C SER A 71 -5.55 6.81 4.04
N VAL A 72 -5.04 5.60 4.30
CA VAL A 72 -4.23 5.30 5.48
C VAL A 72 -2.90 4.66 5.12
N ILE A 73 -1.93 4.71 6.04
CA ILE A 73 -0.58 4.20 5.82
C ILE A 73 -0.35 2.98 6.72
N LEU A 74 0.18 1.90 6.16
CA LEU A 74 0.70 0.80 6.97
C LEU A 74 2.02 1.23 7.60
N ARG A 75 2.01 1.51 8.91
CA ARG A 75 3.19 1.90 9.67
C ARG A 75 4.23 0.78 9.62
N GLY A 76 5.50 1.15 9.42
CA GLY A 76 6.60 0.19 9.29
C GLY A 76 6.71 -0.47 7.92
N GLY A 77 5.70 -0.32 7.05
CA GLY A 77 5.69 -0.89 5.71
C GLY A 77 5.74 -2.41 5.70
N ILE A 78 6.08 -2.99 4.54
CA ILE A 78 6.24 -4.45 4.42
C ILE A 78 7.36 -4.98 5.31
N LYS A 79 8.42 -4.19 5.57
CA LYS A 79 9.49 -4.61 6.50
C LYS A 79 8.93 -4.85 7.89
N GLY A 80 8.13 -3.92 8.42
CA GLY A 80 7.49 -4.07 9.73
C GLY A 80 6.57 -5.29 9.78
N TRP A 81 5.77 -5.50 8.73
CA TRP A 81 4.89 -6.68 8.60
C TRP A 81 5.67 -8.00 8.57
N ALA A 82 6.72 -8.08 7.76
CA ALA A 82 7.54 -9.27 7.58
C ALA A 82 8.36 -9.69 8.81
N THR A 83 8.55 -8.77 9.76
CA THR A 83 9.27 -9.02 11.02
C THR A 83 8.35 -9.04 12.25
N ALA A 84 7.04 -8.87 12.09
CA ALA A 84 6.08 -8.78 13.20
C ALA A 84 5.69 -10.14 13.80
N GLY A 85 6.07 -11.25 13.15
CA GLY A 85 5.81 -12.60 13.61
C GLY A 85 4.99 -13.42 12.62
N ARG A 86 4.80 -14.70 12.97
CA ARG A 86 4.23 -15.69 12.05
C ARG A 86 2.84 -15.33 11.55
N GLU A 87 2.00 -14.78 12.44
CA GLU A 87 0.63 -14.34 12.15
C GLU A 87 0.55 -13.26 11.06
N TYR A 88 1.64 -12.53 10.80
CA TYR A 88 1.75 -11.59 9.69
C TYR A 88 2.38 -12.24 8.46
N THR A 89 3.46 -13.00 8.64
CA THR A 89 4.21 -13.59 7.52
C THR A 89 3.42 -14.61 6.72
N GLU A 90 2.41 -15.27 7.31
CA GLU A 90 1.51 -16.20 6.60
C GLU A 90 0.66 -15.51 5.51
N TRP A 91 0.53 -14.17 5.62
CA TRP A 91 -0.14 -13.29 4.67
C TRP A 91 0.83 -12.64 3.68
N ILE A 92 2.08 -13.10 3.60
CA ILE A 92 3.02 -12.67 2.55
C ILE A 92 3.09 -13.78 1.49
N ASP A 93 2.75 -13.43 0.26
CA ASP A 93 2.97 -14.30 -0.88
C ASP A 93 4.47 -14.30 -1.25
N GLU A 94 5.02 -15.48 -1.52
CA GLU A 94 6.45 -15.71 -1.79
C GLU A 94 7.36 -15.23 -0.66
N TYR A 95 6.93 -15.39 0.60
CA TYR A 95 7.73 -15.02 1.76
C TYR A 95 9.09 -15.72 1.77
N ASP A 96 10.15 -14.93 1.75
CA ASP A 96 11.53 -15.40 1.90
C ASP A 96 12.17 -14.74 3.12
N ALA A 97 12.21 -15.48 4.24
CA ALA A 97 12.76 -15.03 5.52
C ALA A 97 14.21 -14.51 5.41
N SER A 98 15.00 -15.05 4.47
CA SER A 98 16.39 -14.63 4.27
C SER A 98 16.53 -13.18 3.80
N LYS A 99 15.45 -12.58 3.25
CA LYS A 99 15.43 -11.20 2.76
C LYS A 99 15.05 -10.17 3.82
N TRP A 100 14.58 -10.63 4.97
CA TRP A 100 14.09 -9.79 6.06
C TRP A 100 15.02 -9.79 7.27
N SER A 101 15.97 -10.71 7.29
CA SER A 101 17.00 -10.86 8.32
C SER A 101 18.19 -9.95 7.98
N ASN A 102 18.39 -8.89 8.76
CA ASN A 102 19.63 -8.10 8.78
C ASN A 102 20.17 -8.11 10.21
#